data_AF-A0A945CMX9-F1
#
_entry.id   AF-A0A945CMX9-F1
#
_cell.length_a   1.000
_cell.length_b   1.000
_cell.length_c   1.000
_cell.angle_alpha   90.00
_cell.angle_beta   90.00
_cell.angle_gamma   90.00
#
_symmetry.space_group_name_H-M   'P 1'
#
loop_
_entity.id
_entity.type
_entity.pdbx_description
1 polymer ?
#
loop_
_entity_poly.entity_id
_entity_poly.type
_entity_poly.pdbx_seq_one_letter_code
_entity_poly.pdbx_strand_id
1 'polypeptide(L)'
;MIKGRGIAAVLILLLLNSVGNCQADDRDQIRAIADMDSQAALHFAIFSDNKGESPLSSVEFARMVDWIRASDAAFVIGVGDHLKNGWENSFIPWIQSDSWWREHTYLNVADGENEYYSPTHMQSDYGAGAPILDLVDLGAHAEVVRPNSSEYYARIPVGDITVHLIQLHFSDQPRDDDLAFPEENRSWLIETLDGIDKGERNLVIAAAHSRAGSWDMVLSPERRQKLLAKADLVLSATTHRYQSWVAEGFEASAAVCVNTGAVNFPGQMTPNGYVEIHVLESGAIAGQYIDLTQTERKLQRGRFAWIKPKDGPMRHTDFRPAAVGENMDEQVASMVDSLDREVIERGLSDLLKRKTGADLAFAGAGKGFSQGPVTREDAWKVFNKNKNYRVVRVPAAQIDTVLTRYELPPLTGDRDPVRIAAPQSMATTIIGFTGLTYEALEPQRADEPGLRQVGLLMEWLKGR
;
A
#
# COMPACT_ATOMS: atom_id res chain seq x y z
N MET A 1 -62.41 -27.67 33.99
CA MET A 1 -62.30 -26.98 32.68
C MET A 1 -61.77 -25.57 32.91
N ILE A 2 -60.46 -25.38 32.91
CA ILE A 2 -59.82 -24.06 32.95
C ILE A 2 -59.12 -23.92 31.60
N LYS A 3 -59.70 -23.11 30.71
CA LYS A 3 -59.24 -22.93 29.33
C LYS A 3 -58.10 -21.93 29.28
N GLY A 4 -57.01 -22.35 28.63
CA GLY A 4 -55.76 -21.62 28.49
C GLY A 4 -55.88 -20.34 27.69
N ARG A 5 -55.72 -19.20 28.38
CA ARG A 5 -55.52 -17.89 27.76
C ARG A 5 -54.20 -17.23 28.13
N GLY A 6 -53.36 -17.87 28.96
CA GLY A 6 -52.07 -17.31 29.41
C GLY A 6 -50.86 -17.64 28.53
N ILE A 7 -50.89 -18.72 27.74
CA ILE A 7 -49.70 -19.20 27.01
C ILE A 7 -49.52 -18.47 25.66
N ALA A 8 -50.60 -18.00 25.04
CA ALA A 8 -50.54 -17.32 23.74
C ALA A 8 -49.89 -15.92 23.83
N ALA A 9 -50.09 -15.18 24.93
CA ALA A 9 -49.50 -13.85 25.10
C ALA A 9 -47.98 -13.90 25.35
N VAL A 10 -47.50 -14.92 26.06
CA VAL A 10 -46.06 -15.13 26.32
C VAL A 10 -45.34 -15.62 25.06
N LEU A 11 -45.98 -16.45 24.22
CA LEU A 11 -45.42 -16.86 22.94
C LEU A 11 -45.37 -15.72 21.91
N ILE A 12 -46.32 -14.79 21.92
CA ILE A 12 -46.29 -13.62 21.01
C ILE A 12 -45.20 -12.62 21.43
N LEU A 13 -44.93 -12.44 22.73
CA LEU A 13 -43.80 -11.63 23.21
C LEU A 13 -42.43 -12.28 22.95
N LEU A 14 -42.34 -13.62 23.02
CA LEU A 14 -41.12 -14.35 22.64
C LEU A 14 -40.92 -14.41 21.11
N LEU A 15 -42.00 -14.37 20.32
CA LEU A 15 -41.93 -14.27 18.87
C LEU A 15 -41.63 -12.83 18.40
N LEU A 16 -42.08 -11.79 19.11
CA LEU A 16 -41.72 -10.40 18.80
C LEU A 16 -40.27 -10.05 19.20
N ASN A 17 -39.69 -10.76 20.17
CA ASN A 17 -38.24 -10.68 20.45
C ASN A 17 -37.38 -11.56 19.52
N SER A 18 -37.97 -12.44 18.71
CA SER A 18 -37.26 -13.27 17.73
C SER A 18 -37.51 -12.88 16.27
N VAL A 19 -38.41 -11.93 16.02
CA VAL A 19 -38.52 -11.24 14.73
C VAL A 19 -37.48 -10.13 14.71
N GLY A 20 -36.26 -10.54 14.34
CA GLY A 20 -35.28 -9.70 13.65
C GLY A 20 -35.00 -8.35 14.28
N ASN A 21 -34.08 -8.34 15.25
CA ASN A 21 -33.07 -7.30 15.27
C ASN A 21 -32.27 -7.47 13.96
N CYS A 22 -32.85 -7.04 12.83
CA CYS A 22 -32.04 -6.60 11.70
C CYS A 22 -31.30 -5.40 12.25
N GLN A 23 -30.13 -5.62 12.85
CA GLN A 23 -29.10 -4.60 12.81
C GLN A 23 -29.08 -4.17 11.35
N ALA A 24 -29.51 -2.93 11.08
CA ALA A 24 -29.26 -2.32 9.79
C ALA A 24 -27.79 -2.62 9.48
N ASP A 25 -27.49 -3.17 8.30
CA ASP A 25 -26.10 -3.47 7.93
C ASP A 25 -25.34 -2.16 8.20
N ASP A 26 -24.31 -2.16 9.05
CA ASP A 26 -23.63 -0.92 9.50
C ASP A 26 -23.25 -0.01 8.30
N ARG A 27 -23.17 -0.61 7.10
CA ARG A 27 -23.06 0.01 5.78
C ARG A 27 -24.16 1.00 5.39
N ASP A 28 -25.41 0.81 5.81
CA ASP A 28 -26.56 1.62 5.35
C ASP A 28 -26.43 3.09 5.78
N GLN A 29 -25.54 3.38 6.74
CA GLN A 29 -25.23 4.73 7.22
C GLN A 29 -23.92 5.30 6.64
N ILE A 30 -23.09 4.49 5.98
CA ILE A 30 -21.79 4.90 5.43
C ILE A 30 -22.00 5.39 4.00
N ARG A 31 -21.92 6.72 3.78
CA ARG A 31 -22.08 7.34 2.46
C ARG A 31 -20.77 7.92 1.93
N ALA A 32 -19.92 8.36 2.84
CA ALA A 32 -18.60 8.89 2.58
C ALA A 32 -17.58 8.24 3.52
N ILE A 33 -16.30 8.38 3.19
CA ILE A 33 -15.22 7.78 3.99
C ILE A 33 -15.08 8.44 5.36
N ALA A 34 -15.37 9.74 5.45
CA ALA A 34 -15.46 10.45 6.74
C ALA A 34 -16.56 9.87 7.66
N ASP A 35 -17.65 9.32 7.11
CA ASP A 35 -18.66 8.64 7.93
C ASP A 35 -18.05 7.39 8.58
N MET A 36 -17.24 6.64 7.82
CA MET A 36 -16.55 5.44 8.32
C MET A 36 -15.48 5.80 9.36
N ASP A 37 -14.73 6.88 9.14
CA ASP A 37 -13.76 7.40 10.13
C ASP A 37 -14.45 7.71 11.46
N SER A 38 -15.56 8.44 11.41
CA SER A 38 -16.29 8.89 12.60
C SER A 38 -17.02 7.79 13.37
N GLN A 39 -17.35 6.68 12.69
CA GLN A 39 -18.10 5.57 13.25
C GLN A 39 -17.19 4.42 13.73
N ALA A 40 -15.90 4.47 13.39
CA ALA A 40 -14.95 3.46 13.82
C ALA A 40 -14.61 3.64 15.31
N ALA A 41 -14.61 2.55 16.07
CA ALA A 41 -14.09 2.51 17.42
C ALA A 41 -12.55 2.66 17.42
N LEU A 42 -11.90 2.24 16.34
CA LEU A 42 -10.48 2.45 16.08
C LEU A 42 -10.27 2.60 14.56
N HIS A 43 -9.49 3.61 14.18
CA HIS A 43 -9.06 3.86 12.80
C HIS A 43 -7.54 4.02 12.77
N PHE A 44 -6.84 3.34 11.86
CA PHE A 44 -5.40 3.49 11.64
C PHE A 44 -5.01 3.24 10.18
N ALA A 45 -3.80 3.68 9.80
CA ALA A 45 -3.29 3.54 8.44
C ALA A 45 -2.07 2.61 8.36
N ILE A 46 -1.82 2.06 7.17
CA ILE A 46 -0.69 1.17 6.87
C ILE A 46 -0.08 1.57 5.52
N PHE A 47 1.24 1.70 5.46
CA PHE A 47 1.97 2.02 4.23
C PHE A 47 3.27 1.24 4.08
N SER A 48 3.77 1.13 2.85
CA SER A 48 5.05 0.49 2.53
C SER A 48 5.62 1.04 1.21
N ASP A 49 6.86 0.65 0.90
CA ASP A 49 7.44 0.80 -0.44
C ASP A 49 7.41 2.25 -0.97
N ASN A 50 7.76 3.21 -0.12
CA ASN A 50 7.99 4.60 -0.52
C ASN A 50 9.45 4.86 -0.95
N LYS A 51 10.38 3.95 -0.64
CA LYS A 51 11.78 3.90 -1.12
C LYS A 51 12.51 5.25 -1.11
N GLY A 52 12.46 5.96 0.01
CA GLY A 52 13.12 7.24 0.24
C GLY A 52 12.26 8.47 -0.07
N GLU A 53 11.11 8.29 -0.74
CA GLU A 53 10.19 9.39 -1.03
C GLU A 53 9.38 9.82 0.20
N SER A 54 9.01 11.11 0.21
CA SER A 54 8.28 11.79 1.28
C SER A 54 7.30 12.81 0.68
N PRO A 55 6.53 13.57 1.49
CA PRO A 55 5.73 14.69 0.99
C PRO A 55 6.52 15.74 0.21
N LEU A 56 7.84 15.82 0.44
CA LEU A 56 8.71 16.78 -0.24
C LEU A 56 9.03 16.38 -1.67
N SER A 57 8.94 15.09 -2.00
CA SER A 57 9.34 14.54 -3.30
C SER A 57 8.21 13.88 -4.08
N SER A 58 7.06 13.63 -3.43
CA SER A 58 5.91 12.97 -4.03
C SER A 58 4.59 13.58 -3.60
N VAL A 59 3.77 13.93 -4.60
CA VAL A 59 2.39 14.37 -4.39
C VAL A 59 1.51 13.25 -3.84
N GLU A 60 1.74 11.99 -4.21
CA GLU A 60 1.01 10.84 -3.67
C GLU A 60 1.31 10.67 -2.18
N PHE A 61 2.58 10.77 -1.79
CA PHE A 61 2.97 10.72 -0.38
C PHE A 61 2.38 11.92 0.38
N ALA A 62 2.45 13.13 -0.19
CA ALA A 62 1.84 14.32 0.42
C ALA A 62 0.33 14.14 0.65
N ARG A 63 -0.41 13.61 -0.34
CA ARG A 63 -1.83 13.29 -0.18
C ARG A 63 -2.08 12.27 0.92
N MET A 64 -1.28 11.20 1.00
CA MET A 64 -1.37 10.21 2.06
C MET A 64 -1.25 10.89 3.44
N VAL A 65 -0.24 11.73 3.61
CA VAL A 65 0.01 12.46 4.86
C VAL A 65 -1.15 13.39 5.22
N ASP A 66 -1.63 14.18 4.26
CA ASP A 66 -2.74 15.10 4.49
C ASP A 66 -4.04 14.36 4.82
N TRP A 67 -4.31 13.26 4.13
CA TRP A 67 -5.52 12.47 4.31
C TRP A 67 -5.54 11.69 5.61
N ILE A 68 -4.41 11.12 6.03
CA ILE A 68 -4.27 10.44 7.34
C ILE A 68 -4.46 11.44 8.49
N ARG A 69 -3.92 12.66 8.36
CA ARG A 69 -4.14 13.73 9.34
C ARG A 69 -5.59 14.17 9.41
N ALA A 70 -6.23 14.34 8.26
CA ALA A 70 -7.61 14.79 8.17
C ALA A 70 -8.63 13.75 8.67
N SER A 71 -8.26 12.47 8.66
CA SER A 71 -9.11 11.35 9.09
C SER A 71 -8.92 10.94 10.56
N ASP A 72 -8.08 11.68 11.30
CA ASP A 72 -7.81 11.45 12.73
C ASP A 72 -7.41 10.00 13.03
N ALA A 73 -6.57 9.41 12.18
CA ALA A 73 -6.05 8.07 12.38
C ALA A 73 -5.28 7.99 13.71
N ALA A 74 -5.51 6.94 14.50
CA ALA A 74 -4.89 6.79 15.82
C ALA A 74 -3.37 6.55 15.74
N PHE A 75 -2.91 5.85 14.70
CA PHE A 75 -1.49 5.60 14.44
C PHE A 75 -1.28 5.13 12.99
N VAL A 76 -0.01 4.96 12.61
CA VAL A 76 0.40 4.47 11.29
C VAL A 76 1.37 3.29 11.44
N ILE A 77 1.20 2.26 10.62
CA ILE A 77 2.14 1.12 10.51
C ILE A 77 2.93 1.25 9.20
N GLY A 78 4.26 1.22 9.29
CA GLY A 78 5.16 1.07 8.14
C GLY A 78 5.57 -0.39 7.95
N VAL A 79 5.45 -0.92 6.73
CA VAL A 79 5.83 -2.31 6.38
C VAL A 79 6.98 -2.32 5.36
N GLY A 80 8.02 -1.54 5.62
CA GLY A 80 9.34 -1.69 5.02
C GLY A 80 9.53 -1.04 3.65
N ASP A 81 10.80 -1.04 3.22
CA ASP A 81 11.25 -0.38 2.00
C ASP A 81 10.91 1.11 2.00
N HIS A 82 11.15 1.73 3.16
CA HIS A 82 11.05 3.17 3.40
C HIS A 82 12.28 3.92 2.91
N LEU A 83 13.42 3.24 2.77
CA LEU A 83 14.68 3.80 2.25
C LEU A 83 15.18 3.06 1.01
N LYS A 84 16.14 3.67 0.30
CA LYS A 84 16.81 3.05 -0.85
C LYS A 84 18.23 3.58 -1.03
N ASN A 85 19.22 2.70 -1.13
CA ASN A 85 20.59 3.11 -1.42
C ASN A 85 20.73 3.73 -2.82
N GLY A 86 21.60 4.73 -2.94
CA GLY A 86 21.86 5.46 -4.19
C GLY A 86 20.73 6.37 -4.66
N TRP A 87 19.64 6.48 -3.89
CA TRP A 87 18.54 7.42 -4.12
C TRP A 87 18.56 8.51 -3.05
N GLU A 88 17.92 9.65 -3.32
CA GLU A 88 17.69 10.65 -2.28
C GLU A 88 16.64 10.12 -1.29
N ASN A 89 16.97 10.15 0.01
CA ASN A 89 16.11 9.65 1.07
C ASN A 89 15.49 10.80 1.87
N SER A 90 14.69 11.62 1.18
CA SER A 90 13.94 12.75 1.78
C SER A 90 12.98 12.33 2.90
N PHE A 91 12.63 11.04 2.97
CA PHE A 91 11.86 10.43 4.05
C PHE A 91 12.47 10.66 5.44
N ILE A 92 13.79 10.52 5.60
CA ILE A 92 14.48 10.65 6.89
C ILE A 92 14.32 12.05 7.50
N PRO A 93 14.73 13.14 6.83
CA PRO A 93 14.57 14.47 7.42
C PRO A 93 13.10 14.82 7.65
N TRP A 94 12.19 14.36 6.79
CA TRP A 94 10.76 14.58 6.96
C TRP A 94 10.22 13.90 8.22
N ILE A 95 10.37 12.57 8.36
CA ILE A 95 9.77 11.80 9.46
C ILE A 95 10.31 12.26 10.83
N GLN A 96 11.57 12.67 10.90
CA GLN A 96 12.18 13.18 12.14
C GLN A 96 11.69 14.58 12.52
N SER A 97 11.36 15.41 11.52
CA SER A 97 10.91 16.80 11.72
C SER A 97 9.44 16.91 12.06
N ASP A 98 8.63 15.95 11.65
CA ASP A 98 7.18 15.95 11.80
C ASP A 98 6.78 15.26 13.10
N SER A 99 6.46 16.03 14.15
CA SER A 99 6.27 15.48 15.50
C SER A 99 5.15 14.44 15.57
N TRP A 100 4.03 14.68 14.89
CA TRP A 100 2.91 13.73 14.90
C TRP A 100 3.33 12.41 14.28
N TRP A 101 3.91 12.45 13.08
CA TRP A 101 4.38 11.23 12.39
C TRP A 101 5.46 10.51 13.18
N ARG A 102 6.39 11.24 13.81
CA ARG A 102 7.43 10.66 14.65
C ARG A 102 6.87 9.90 15.85
N GLU A 103 5.81 10.40 16.48
CA GLU A 103 5.22 9.85 17.71
C GLU A 103 4.13 8.80 17.44
N HIS A 104 3.55 8.78 16.23
CA HIS A 104 2.40 7.92 15.89
C HIS A 104 2.72 6.84 14.85
N THR A 105 4.00 6.68 14.45
CA THR A 105 4.39 5.71 13.41
C THR A 105 5.21 4.55 13.96
N TYR A 106 4.84 3.33 13.54
CA TYR A 106 5.48 2.08 13.89
C TYR A 106 6.11 1.45 12.63
N LEU A 107 7.39 1.76 12.36
CA LEU A 107 8.13 1.29 11.17
C LEU A 107 8.66 -0.14 11.34
N ASN A 108 8.94 -0.83 10.24
CA ASN A 108 9.66 -2.11 10.26
C ASN A 108 11.03 -1.99 9.56
N VAL A 109 11.86 -3.03 9.71
CA VAL A 109 13.11 -3.19 8.95
C VAL A 109 12.87 -4.12 7.75
N ALA A 110 13.29 -3.70 6.56
CA ALA A 110 13.26 -4.50 5.34
C ALA A 110 14.52 -4.30 4.49
N ASP A 111 14.45 -4.66 3.21
CA ASP A 111 15.58 -4.65 2.28
C ASP A 111 16.12 -3.25 2.02
N GLY A 112 15.22 -2.29 1.84
CA GLY A 112 15.58 -0.89 1.59
C GLY A 112 16.39 -0.30 2.74
N GLU A 113 16.02 -0.63 3.97
CA GLU A 113 16.74 -0.21 5.18
C GLU A 113 18.09 -0.91 5.31
N ASN A 114 18.13 -2.23 5.07
CA ASN A 114 19.39 -2.99 5.07
C ASN A 114 20.38 -2.43 4.04
N GLU A 115 19.94 -2.25 2.80
CA GLU A 115 20.77 -1.72 1.72
C GLU A 115 21.26 -0.30 1.99
N TYR A 116 20.43 0.54 2.61
CA TYR A 116 20.78 1.92 2.92
C TYR A 116 21.80 2.03 4.06
N TYR A 117 21.56 1.36 5.18
CA TYR A 117 22.39 1.50 6.38
C TYR A 117 23.61 0.59 6.40
N SER A 118 23.59 -0.52 5.66
CA SER A 118 24.71 -1.46 5.66
C SER A 118 25.96 -0.88 5.00
N PRO A 119 27.17 -1.08 5.56
CA PRO A 119 28.43 -0.74 4.91
C PRO A 119 28.66 -1.43 3.56
N THR A 120 28.08 -2.62 3.35
CA THR A 120 28.18 -3.38 2.10
C THR A 120 27.07 -3.05 1.11
N HIS A 121 26.07 -2.27 1.53
CA HIS A 121 24.91 -1.89 0.73
C HIS A 121 24.20 -3.09 0.07
N MET A 122 24.13 -4.24 0.74
CA MET A 122 23.41 -5.41 0.26
C MET A 122 22.09 -5.54 1.01
N GLN A 123 21.02 -5.88 0.28
CA GLN A 123 19.71 -6.16 0.89
C GLN A 123 19.77 -7.32 1.90
N SER A 124 20.69 -8.28 1.67
CA SER A 124 20.92 -9.45 2.51
C SER A 124 21.66 -9.18 3.82
N ASP A 125 22.04 -7.94 4.10
CA ASP A 125 22.75 -7.58 5.33
C ASP A 125 21.77 -7.52 6.50
N TYR A 126 21.32 -8.70 6.91
CA TYR A 126 20.23 -8.92 7.84
C TYR A 126 20.37 -8.07 9.11
N GLY A 127 19.34 -7.30 9.41
CA GLY A 127 19.26 -6.43 10.58
C GLY A 127 20.11 -5.15 10.53
N ALA A 128 20.91 -4.93 9.47
CA ALA A 128 21.65 -3.68 9.31
C ALA A 128 20.72 -2.46 9.22
N GLY A 129 19.47 -2.66 8.78
CA GLY A 129 18.46 -1.62 8.69
C GLY A 129 17.84 -1.16 10.01
N ALA A 130 18.19 -1.77 11.15
CA ALA A 130 17.68 -1.42 12.48
C ALA A 130 17.67 0.09 12.84
N PRO A 131 18.63 0.93 12.40
CA PRO A 131 18.61 2.37 12.70
C PRO A 131 17.37 3.11 12.18
N ILE A 132 16.60 2.54 11.23
CA ILE A 132 15.30 3.10 10.82
C ILE A 132 14.34 3.27 12.01
N LEU A 133 14.41 2.37 12.99
CA LEU A 133 13.49 2.33 14.13
C LEU A 133 13.75 3.48 15.09
N ASP A 134 14.95 4.07 15.05
CA ASP A 134 15.34 5.21 15.88
C ASP A 134 14.93 6.56 15.24
N LEU A 135 14.33 6.54 14.03
CA LEU A 135 13.78 7.74 13.40
C LEU A 135 12.42 8.14 13.98
N VAL A 136 11.74 7.22 14.67
CA VAL A 136 10.41 7.39 15.29
C VAL A 136 10.48 7.11 16.78
N ASP A 137 9.58 7.70 17.55
CA ASP A 137 9.44 7.42 18.98
C ASP A 137 8.42 6.30 19.20
N LEU A 138 8.88 5.05 19.04
CA LEU A 138 8.03 3.86 19.21
C LEU A 138 7.32 3.81 20.58
N GLY A 139 7.90 4.45 21.61
CA GLY A 139 7.39 4.44 22.98
C GLY A 139 6.45 5.58 23.32
N ALA A 140 6.23 6.55 22.43
CA ALA A 140 5.42 7.74 22.71
C ALA A 140 3.99 7.37 23.16
N HIS A 141 3.40 6.35 22.54
CA HIS A 141 2.03 5.90 22.79
C HIS A 141 1.92 4.39 22.96
N ALA A 142 3.00 3.70 23.31
CA ALA A 142 2.99 2.24 23.47
C ALA A 142 3.99 1.72 24.51
N GLU A 143 3.69 0.55 25.07
CA GLU A 143 4.69 -0.27 25.75
C GLU A 143 5.42 -1.11 24.69
N VAL A 144 6.73 -0.91 24.54
CA VAL A 144 7.53 -1.56 23.49
C VAL A 144 8.55 -2.52 24.07
N VAL A 145 8.59 -3.74 23.53
CA VAL A 145 9.60 -4.76 23.83
C VAL A 145 10.38 -5.06 22.55
N ARG A 146 11.70 -4.86 22.59
CA ARG A 146 12.64 -5.18 21.51
C ARG A 146 13.48 -6.40 21.91
N PRO A 147 13.21 -7.61 21.40
CA PRO A 147 14.04 -8.78 21.70
C PRO A 147 15.46 -8.65 21.13
N ASN A 148 15.63 -7.84 20.08
CA ASN A 148 16.88 -7.58 19.39
C ASN A 148 16.79 -6.22 18.64
N SER A 149 17.69 -5.97 17.68
CA SER A 149 17.75 -4.70 16.96
C SER A 149 16.62 -4.47 15.95
N SER A 150 16.00 -5.52 15.40
CA SER A 150 15.17 -5.41 14.18
C SER A 150 13.71 -5.79 14.41
N GLU A 151 13.44 -6.63 15.39
CA GLU A 151 12.09 -7.04 15.81
C GLU A 151 11.60 -6.19 16.97
N TYR A 152 10.29 -6.00 17.06
CA TYR A 152 9.67 -5.48 18.27
C TYR A 152 8.19 -5.81 18.39
N TYR A 153 7.74 -5.87 19.63
CA TYR A 153 6.34 -5.95 20.01
C TYR A 153 5.93 -4.62 20.65
N ALA A 154 4.84 -4.03 20.18
CA ALA A 154 4.25 -2.82 20.73
C ALA A 154 2.83 -3.09 21.21
N ARG A 155 2.54 -2.69 22.44
CA ARG A 155 1.19 -2.69 23.01
C ARG A 155 0.66 -1.25 23.04
N ILE A 156 -0.28 -0.95 22.15
CA ILE A 156 -0.75 0.40 21.85
C ILE A 156 -2.18 0.55 22.40
N PRO A 157 -2.39 1.27 23.52
CA PRO A 157 -3.74 1.58 24.00
C PRO A 157 -4.40 2.67 23.16
N VAL A 158 -5.58 2.39 22.59
CA VAL A 158 -6.41 3.37 21.87
C VAL A 158 -7.84 3.27 22.39
N GLY A 159 -8.24 4.24 23.21
CA GLY A 159 -9.55 4.19 23.88
C GLY A 159 -9.67 2.97 24.80
N ASP A 160 -10.69 2.15 24.58
CA ASP A 160 -10.88 0.87 25.28
C ASP A 160 -10.26 -0.34 24.53
N ILE A 161 -9.69 -0.12 23.34
CA ILE A 161 -9.04 -1.13 22.53
C ILE A 161 -7.53 -1.16 22.83
N THR A 162 -6.97 -2.35 22.96
CA THR A 162 -5.51 -2.54 22.96
C THR A 162 -5.08 -3.19 21.65
N VAL A 163 -4.20 -2.53 20.92
CA VAL A 163 -3.56 -3.11 19.73
C VAL A 163 -2.24 -3.76 20.14
N HIS A 164 -2.08 -5.03 19.76
CA HIS A 164 -0.86 -5.82 19.91
C HIS A 164 -0.20 -5.91 18.55
N LEU A 165 0.82 -5.08 18.31
CA LEU A 165 1.56 -5.04 17.05
C LEU A 165 2.87 -5.81 17.20
N ILE A 166 3.08 -6.82 16.35
CA ILE A 166 4.32 -7.59 16.24
C ILE A 166 4.96 -7.24 14.90
N GLN A 167 6.11 -6.59 14.94
CA GLN A 167 6.89 -6.20 13.75
C GLN A 167 8.12 -7.09 13.63
N LEU A 168 8.24 -7.75 12.49
CA LEU A 168 9.28 -8.74 12.18
C LEU A 168 10.15 -8.23 11.04
N HIS A 169 11.45 -8.48 11.13
CA HIS A 169 12.33 -8.39 9.97
C HIS A 169 12.21 -9.68 9.14
N PHE A 170 11.92 -9.50 7.86
CA PHE A 170 12.09 -10.53 6.84
C PHE A 170 12.54 -9.79 5.57
N SER A 171 13.69 -10.21 5.05
CA SER A 171 14.32 -9.64 3.85
C SER A 171 13.94 -10.44 2.59
N ASP A 172 13.95 -9.85 1.41
CA ASP A 172 13.85 -10.64 0.16
C ASP A 172 15.14 -11.39 -0.16
N GLN A 173 16.23 -10.99 0.49
CA GLN A 173 17.56 -11.53 0.30
C GLN A 173 18.18 -12.02 1.62
N PRO A 174 18.90 -13.16 1.61
CA PRO A 174 19.06 -14.08 0.49
C PRO A 174 17.74 -14.76 0.12
N ARG A 175 17.70 -15.42 -1.05
CA ARG A 175 16.48 -16.10 -1.51
C ARG A 175 16.04 -17.29 -0.66
N ASP A 176 16.91 -17.77 0.23
CA ASP A 176 16.64 -18.86 1.15
C ASP A 176 15.84 -18.31 2.34
N ASP A 177 14.60 -18.78 2.48
CA ASP A 177 13.68 -18.28 3.50
C ASP A 177 14.15 -18.61 4.93
N ASP A 178 15.00 -19.63 5.14
CA ASP A 178 15.58 -19.95 6.45
C ASP A 178 16.67 -18.96 6.87
N LEU A 179 17.31 -18.31 5.90
CA LEU A 179 18.30 -17.26 6.14
C LEU A 179 17.65 -15.88 6.20
N ALA A 180 16.65 -15.64 5.36
CA ALA A 180 15.96 -14.36 5.26
C ALA A 180 14.90 -14.15 6.36
N PHE A 181 14.34 -15.24 6.91
CA PHE A 181 13.47 -15.22 8.09
C PHE A 181 13.91 -16.30 9.09
N PRO A 182 14.99 -16.04 9.84
CA PRO A 182 15.64 -17.00 10.71
C PRO A 182 14.71 -17.62 11.77
N GLU A 183 15.10 -18.80 12.25
CA GLU A 183 14.35 -19.55 13.25
C GLU A 183 14.12 -18.80 14.57
N GLU A 184 15.04 -17.93 14.95
CA GLU A 184 14.93 -17.09 16.14
C GLU A 184 13.75 -16.11 16.02
N ASN A 185 13.56 -15.49 14.85
CA ASN A 185 12.42 -14.61 14.58
C ASN A 185 11.09 -15.38 14.63
N ARG A 186 11.06 -16.55 13.99
CA ARG A 186 9.88 -17.41 13.95
C ARG A 186 9.50 -17.90 15.33
N SER A 187 10.49 -18.23 16.17
CA SER A 187 10.27 -18.63 17.56
C SER A 187 9.77 -17.46 18.40
N TRP A 188 10.41 -16.29 18.27
CA TRP A 188 10.00 -15.08 18.98
C TRP A 188 8.57 -14.64 18.66
N LEU A 189 8.15 -14.71 17.39
CA LEU A 189 6.75 -14.49 16.99
C LEU A 189 5.80 -15.37 17.80
N ILE A 190 6.11 -16.66 17.90
CA ILE A 190 5.25 -17.65 18.52
C ILE A 190 5.20 -17.49 20.04
N GLU A 191 6.34 -17.19 20.67
CA GLU A 191 6.42 -16.85 22.09
C GLU A 191 5.64 -15.57 22.41
N THR A 192 5.75 -14.56 21.56
CA THR A 192 5.01 -13.30 21.70
C THR A 192 3.50 -13.54 21.59
N LEU A 193 3.06 -14.34 20.62
CA LEU A 193 1.65 -14.71 20.46
C LEU A 193 1.10 -15.50 21.66
N ASP A 194 1.90 -16.36 22.29
CA ASP A 194 1.53 -17.06 23.52
C ASP A 194 1.37 -16.13 24.71
N GLY A 195 2.22 -15.11 24.80
CA GLY A 195 2.19 -14.12 25.87
C GLY A 195 0.99 -13.17 25.82
N ILE A 196 0.32 -13.07 24.68
CA ILE A 196 -0.86 -12.20 24.51
C ILE A 196 -2.10 -12.91 25.08
N ASP A 197 -2.68 -12.38 26.16
CA ASP A 197 -4.01 -12.75 26.59
C ASP A 197 -5.05 -11.94 25.80
N LYS A 198 -5.63 -12.55 24.75
CA LYS A 198 -6.49 -11.84 23.79
C LYS A 198 -7.94 -11.85 24.27
N GLY A 199 -8.39 -10.70 24.77
CA GLY A 199 -9.79 -10.41 25.08
C GLY A 199 -10.57 -9.84 23.88
N GLU A 200 -11.84 -9.50 24.10
CA GLU A 200 -12.73 -8.97 23.05
C GLU A 200 -12.35 -7.58 22.54
N ARG A 201 -11.64 -6.79 23.35
CA ARG A 201 -11.17 -5.43 23.02
C ARG A 201 -9.68 -5.44 22.67
N ASN A 202 -9.19 -6.54 22.10
CA ASN A 202 -7.80 -6.66 21.66
C ASN A 202 -7.74 -6.94 20.17
N LEU A 203 -6.87 -6.20 19.48
CA LEU A 203 -6.55 -6.40 18.07
C LEU A 203 -5.10 -6.87 17.96
N VAL A 204 -4.86 -8.03 17.35
CA VAL A 204 -3.52 -8.60 17.18
C VAL A 204 -3.11 -8.47 15.71
N ILE A 205 -1.99 -7.77 15.48
CA ILE A 205 -1.43 -7.50 14.16
C ILE A 205 -0.02 -8.07 14.12
N ALA A 206 0.29 -8.87 13.11
CA ALA A 206 1.66 -9.31 12.83
C ALA A 206 2.08 -8.83 11.44
N ALA A 207 3.27 -8.22 11.33
CA ALA A 207 3.73 -7.59 10.10
C ALA A 207 5.16 -8.00 9.78
N ALA A 208 5.43 -8.30 8.51
CA ALA A 208 6.77 -8.52 7.98
C ALA A 208 6.83 -8.13 6.49
N HIS A 209 7.97 -7.61 6.03
CA HIS A 209 8.24 -7.39 4.61
C HIS A 209 8.62 -8.73 3.97
N SER A 210 8.09 -9.13 2.80
CA SER A 210 8.40 -10.47 2.28
C SER A 210 8.26 -10.58 0.77
N ARG A 211 9.25 -11.25 0.17
CA ARG A 211 9.39 -11.49 -1.27
C ARG A 211 8.12 -11.92 -1.99
N ALA A 212 7.37 -12.85 -1.40
CA ALA A 212 6.17 -13.41 -2.01
C ALA A 212 4.91 -12.61 -1.68
N GLY A 213 4.99 -11.67 -0.72
CA GLY A 213 3.84 -10.92 -0.25
C GLY A 213 2.89 -11.71 0.65
N SER A 214 3.34 -12.84 1.19
CA SER A 214 2.59 -13.73 2.08
C SER A 214 3.56 -14.55 2.95
N TRP A 215 4.20 -13.90 3.93
CA TRP A 215 5.23 -14.53 4.75
C TRP A 215 4.72 -15.62 5.70
N ASP A 216 3.42 -15.65 5.99
CA ASP A 216 2.79 -16.70 6.80
C ASP A 216 3.00 -18.09 6.19
N MET A 217 3.15 -18.17 4.86
CA MET A 217 3.37 -19.40 4.11
C MET A 217 4.75 -20.02 4.36
N VAL A 218 5.70 -19.27 4.91
CA VAL A 218 7.06 -19.74 5.25
C VAL A 218 7.07 -20.45 6.61
N LEU A 219 6.06 -20.23 7.45
CA LEU A 219 5.96 -20.88 8.75
C LEU A 219 5.61 -22.37 8.62
N SER A 220 6.03 -23.16 9.61
CA SER A 220 5.53 -24.54 9.74
C SER A 220 4.00 -24.55 9.89
N PRO A 221 3.30 -25.63 9.51
CA PRO A 221 1.84 -25.71 9.63
C PRO A 221 1.31 -25.36 11.03
N GLU A 222 2.00 -25.80 12.08
CA GLU A 222 1.62 -25.56 13.48
C GLU A 222 1.78 -24.09 13.86
N ARG A 223 2.88 -23.46 13.44
CA ARG A 223 3.14 -22.03 13.68
C ARG A 223 2.17 -21.15 12.91
N ARG A 224 1.91 -21.51 11.65
CA ARG A 224 0.95 -20.82 10.79
C ARG A 224 -0.46 -20.92 11.38
N GLN A 225 -0.88 -22.10 11.81
CA GLN A 225 -2.16 -22.31 12.49
C GLN A 225 -2.29 -21.40 13.71
N LYS A 226 -1.24 -21.31 14.51
CA LYS A 226 -1.23 -20.48 15.72
C LYS A 226 -1.29 -18.99 15.42
N LEU A 227 -0.50 -18.52 14.45
CA LEU A 227 -0.56 -17.14 13.97
C LEU A 227 -1.98 -16.79 13.52
N LEU A 228 -2.55 -17.57 12.60
CA LEU A 228 -3.86 -17.29 11.99
C LEU A 228 -5.04 -17.49 12.96
N ALA A 229 -4.88 -18.31 14.00
CA ALA A 229 -5.89 -18.45 15.05
C ALA A 229 -5.89 -17.26 16.04
N LYS A 230 -4.77 -16.54 16.18
CA LYS A 230 -4.59 -15.48 17.17
C LYS A 230 -4.68 -14.08 16.56
N ALA A 231 -4.06 -13.87 15.41
CA ALA A 231 -4.02 -12.60 14.70
C ALA A 231 -5.39 -12.21 14.14
N ASP A 232 -5.63 -10.91 14.06
CA ASP A 232 -6.73 -10.31 13.30
C ASP A 232 -6.23 -9.81 11.95
N LEU A 233 -4.97 -9.35 11.89
CA LEU A 233 -4.32 -8.93 10.65
C LEU A 233 -2.92 -9.52 10.52
N VAL A 234 -2.60 -10.00 9.32
CA VAL A 234 -1.26 -10.44 8.93
C VAL A 234 -0.80 -9.59 7.75
N LEU A 235 0.14 -8.68 7.99
CA LEU A 235 0.55 -7.66 7.04
C LEU A 235 1.82 -8.10 6.29
N SER A 236 1.82 -7.92 4.98
CA SER A 236 2.93 -8.16 4.07
C SER A 236 3.11 -6.97 3.12
N ALA A 237 4.26 -6.89 2.46
CA ALA A 237 4.57 -5.84 1.48
C ALA A 237 5.34 -6.40 0.26
N THR A 238 6.24 -5.62 -0.35
CA THR A 238 7.26 -6.04 -1.36
C THR A 238 6.79 -6.27 -2.77
N THR A 239 5.66 -6.96 -2.96
CA THR A 239 5.16 -7.22 -4.32
C THR A 239 4.66 -5.95 -5.00
N HIS A 240 4.51 -4.89 -4.21
CA HIS A 240 3.90 -3.60 -4.53
C HIS A 240 2.42 -3.73 -4.95
N ARG A 241 1.83 -4.93 -4.84
CA ARG A 241 0.45 -5.20 -5.21
C ARG A 241 -0.40 -5.19 -3.97
N TYR A 242 -1.49 -4.43 -4.01
CA TYR A 242 -2.49 -4.54 -2.97
C TYR A 242 -3.28 -5.83 -3.15
N GLN A 243 -3.38 -6.62 -2.10
CA GLN A 243 -4.24 -7.79 -2.04
C GLN A 243 -4.68 -8.02 -0.59
N SER A 244 -5.91 -8.46 -0.42
CA SER A 244 -6.45 -8.90 0.87
C SER A 244 -7.09 -10.26 0.69
N TRP A 245 -6.85 -11.19 1.62
CA TRP A 245 -7.44 -12.53 1.57
C TRP A 245 -7.53 -13.14 2.97
N VAL A 246 -8.30 -14.22 3.08
CA VAL A 246 -8.22 -15.14 4.22
C VAL A 246 -7.54 -16.40 3.72
N ALA A 247 -6.59 -16.94 4.50
CA ALA A 247 -5.91 -18.17 4.15
C ALA A 247 -6.90 -19.34 4.01
N GLU A 248 -6.67 -20.20 3.02
CA GLU A 248 -7.49 -21.40 2.81
C GLU A 248 -7.48 -22.28 4.07
N GLY A 249 -8.67 -22.68 4.52
CA GLY A 249 -8.88 -23.43 5.76
C GLY A 249 -9.00 -22.58 7.02
N PHE A 250 -8.89 -21.25 6.90
CA PHE A 250 -8.99 -20.28 8.00
C PHE A 250 -10.15 -19.30 7.82
N GLU A 251 -11.13 -19.61 6.98
CA GLU A 251 -12.26 -18.74 6.64
C GLU A 251 -13.08 -18.32 7.87
N ALA A 252 -13.13 -19.21 8.88
CA ALA A 252 -13.77 -18.99 10.16
C ALA A 252 -12.90 -18.24 11.19
N SER A 253 -11.60 -18.10 10.95
CA SER A 253 -10.70 -17.33 11.83
C SER A 253 -10.92 -15.82 11.67
N ALA A 254 -10.41 -15.02 12.61
CA ALA A 254 -10.44 -13.56 12.51
C ALA A 254 -9.41 -13.01 11.51
N ALA A 255 -8.32 -13.75 11.25
CA ALA A 255 -7.16 -13.26 10.51
C ALA A 255 -7.49 -12.91 9.05
N VAL A 256 -7.19 -11.67 8.68
CA VAL A 256 -7.12 -11.21 7.28
C VAL A 256 -5.67 -10.95 6.93
N CYS A 257 -5.19 -11.61 5.89
CA CYS A 257 -3.88 -11.36 5.32
C CYS A 257 -3.97 -10.20 4.33
N VAL A 258 -3.04 -9.25 4.41
CA VAL A 258 -3.02 -8.05 3.57
C VAL A 258 -1.62 -7.81 3.03
N ASN A 259 -1.47 -7.84 1.70
CA ASN A 259 -0.35 -7.20 1.03
C ASN A 259 -0.69 -5.72 0.84
N THR A 260 0.13 -4.85 1.42
CA THR A 260 -0.19 -3.44 1.65
C THR A 260 -0.07 -2.55 0.41
N GLY A 261 0.45 -3.07 -0.71
CA GLY A 261 0.62 -2.29 -1.93
C GLY A 261 1.90 -1.47 -1.92
N ALA A 262 1.85 -0.23 -2.42
CA ALA A 262 2.99 0.68 -2.39
C ALA A 262 2.54 2.13 -2.56
N VAL A 263 3.11 3.03 -1.75
CA VAL A 263 2.81 4.47 -1.83
C VAL A 263 3.29 5.06 -3.15
N ASN A 264 4.53 4.76 -3.56
CA ASN A 264 5.19 5.43 -4.67
C ASN A 264 5.45 4.52 -5.87
N PHE A 265 5.58 3.21 -5.64
CA PHE A 265 6.03 2.28 -6.67
C PHE A 265 5.03 1.16 -6.90
N PRO A 266 3.81 1.40 -7.42
CA PRO A 266 2.78 0.36 -7.47
C PRO A 266 3.15 -0.85 -8.33
N GLY A 267 2.58 -1.98 -7.96
CA GLY A 267 2.67 -3.24 -8.67
C GLY A 267 1.73 -3.33 -9.87
N GLN A 268 1.67 -4.54 -10.44
CA GLN A 268 0.71 -4.83 -11.51
C GLN A 268 -0.71 -4.76 -10.96
N MET A 269 -1.63 -4.17 -11.72
CA MET A 269 -3.05 -4.08 -11.34
C MET A 269 -3.32 -3.34 -10.01
N THR A 270 -2.43 -2.48 -9.56
CA THR A 270 -2.62 -1.68 -8.33
C THR A 270 -2.23 -0.22 -8.62
N PRO A 271 -2.98 0.80 -8.17
CA PRO A 271 -2.52 2.19 -8.20
C PRO A 271 -1.56 2.48 -7.04
N ASN A 272 -0.87 3.62 -7.07
CA ASN A 272 -0.23 4.16 -5.86
C ASN A 272 -1.26 4.25 -4.73
N GLY A 273 -0.92 3.79 -3.54
CA GLY A 273 -1.89 3.76 -2.45
C GLY A 273 -1.33 3.32 -1.11
N TYR A 274 -2.21 3.35 -0.12
CA TYR A 274 -1.98 2.90 1.25
C TYR A 274 -3.27 2.26 1.78
N VAL A 275 -3.18 1.53 2.89
CA VAL A 275 -4.34 0.86 3.50
C VAL A 275 -4.83 1.67 4.69
N GLU A 276 -6.14 1.81 4.82
CA GLU A 276 -6.80 2.25 6.04
C GLU A 276 -7.64 1.11 6.60
N ILE A 277 -7.59 0.96 7.93
CA ILE A 277 -8.32 -0.05 8.67
C ILE A 277 -9.26 0.64 9.65
N HIS A 278 -10.52 0.26 9.60
CA HIS A 278 -11.58 0.73 10.47
C HIS A 278 -12.13 -0.47 11.26
N VAL A 279 -11.95 -0.45 12.58
CA VAL A 279 -12.60 -1.38 13.51
C VAL A 279 -13.90 -0.73 13.97
N LEU A 280 -15.03 -1.32 13.59
CA LEU A 280 -16.36 -0.82 13.92
C LEU A 280 -16.76 -1.24 15.35
N GLU A 281 -17.73 -0.55 15.95
CA GLU A 281 -18.27 -0.90 17.27
C GLU A 281 -18.83 -2.34 17.34
N SER A 282 -19.28 -2.89 16.22
CA SER A 282 -19.71 -4.28 16.10
C SER A 282 -18.55 -5.30 16.20
N GLY A 283 -17.30 -4.82 16.23
CA GLY A 283 -16.08 -5.63 16.16
C GLY A 283 -15.71 -6.08 14.74
N ALA A 284 -16.47 -5.66 13.73
CA ALA A 284 -16.12 -5.89 12.33
C ALA A 284 -14.90 -5.05 11.94
N ILE A 285 -14.03 -5.61 11.11
CA ILE A 285 -12.86 -4.92 10.56
C ILE A 285 -13.13 -4.63 9.09
N ALA A 286 -13.12 -3.36 8.71
CA ALA A 286 -13.17 -2.92 7.32
C ALA A 286 -11.78 -2.44 6.88
N GLY A 287 -11.36 -2.84 5.68
CA GLY A 287 -10.10 -2.40 5.10
C GLY A 287 -10.31 -1.77 3.73
N GLN A 288 -9.61 -0.66 3.48
CA GLN A 288 -9.68 0.10 2.24
C GLN A 288 -8.29 0.43 1.72
N TYR A 289 -8.01 0.14 0.44
CA TYR A 289 -6.80 0.57 -0.24
C TYR A 289 -7.04 1.89 -0.96
N ILE A 290 -6.59 2.99 -0.35
CA ILE A 290 -6.86 4.35 -0.81
C ILE A 290 -5.95 4.67 -2.00
N ASP A 291 -6.56 4.98 -3.14
CA ASP A 291 -5.87 5.35 -4.39
C ASP A 291 -5.35 6.80 -4.33
N LEU A 292 -4.03 6.96 -4.16
CA LEU A 292 -3.34 8.25 -4.04
C LEU A 292 -3.20 8.99 -5.38
N THR A 293 -3.57 8.36 -6.48
CA THR A 293 -3.53 9.00 -7.80
C THR A 293 -4.78 9.86 -8.06
N GLN A 294 -5.78 9.72 -7.19
CA GLN A 294 -6.96 10.58 -7.15
C GLN A 294 -6.66 11.86 -6.37
N THR A 295 -7.45 12.90 -6.63
CA THR A 295 -7.32 14.21 -5.96
C THR A 295 -8.16 14.31 -4.69
N GLU A 296 -8.92 13.26 -4.37
CA GLU A 296 -9.84 13.21 -3.24
C GLU A 296 -9.79 11.82 -2.61
N ARG A 297 -9.81 11.76 -1.27
CA ARG A 297 -9.99 10.53 -0.50
C ARG A 297 -11.45 10.10 -0.56
N LYS A 298 -11.71 8.85 -0.95
CA LYS A 298 -13.06 8.30 -1.14
C LYS A 298 -13.14 6.87 -0.66
N LEU A 299 -14.36 6.43 -0.37
CA LEU A 299 -14.66 5.02 -0.14
C LEU A 299 -14.18 4.18 -1.31
N GLN A 300 -13.64 3.00 -1.02
CA GLN A 300 -13.11 2.11 -2.04
C GLN A 300 -14.13 1.02 -2.40
N ARG A 301 -13.84 0.29 -3.48
CA ARG A 301 -14.76 -0.73 -3.99
C ARG A 301 -14.04 -1.93 -4.61
N GLY A 302 -14.77 -3.01 -4.81
CA GLY A 302 -14.31 -4.26 -5.40
C GLY A 302 -13.12 -4.83 -4.65
N ARG A 303 -12.05 -5.15 -5.39
CA ARG A 303 -10.84 -5.71 -4.79
C ARG A 303 -10.10 -4.77 -3.83
N PHE A 304 -10.37 -3.46 -3.87
CA PHE A 304 -9.71 -2.45 -3.05
C PHE A 304 -10.44 -2.17 -1.73
N ALA A 305 -11.52 -2.89 -1.46
CA ALA A 305 -12.29 -2.76 -0.23
C ALA A 305 -12.78 -4.13 0.26
N TRP A 306 -12.76 -4.33 1.57
CA TRP A 306 -13.27 -5.54 2.19
C TRP A 306 -13.79 -5.27 3.59
N ILE A 307 -14.59 -6.20 4.09
CA ILE A 307 -15.01 -6.24 5.49
C ILE A 307 -15.00 -7.68 6.00
N LYS A 308 -14.50 -7.85 7.23
CA LYS A 308 -14.48 -9.07 8.00
C LYS A 308 -15.35 -8.86 9.25
N PRO A 309 -16.61 -9.35 9.25
CA PRO A 309 -17.43 -9.36 10.45
C PRO A 309 -16.78 -10.19 11.56
N LYS A 310 -17.02 -9.84 12.83
CA LYS A 310 -16.49 -10.57 14.01
C LYS A 310 -16.70 -12.08 13.90
N ASP A 311 -17.92 -12.49 13.56
CA ASP A 311 -18.35 -13.90 13.50
C ASP A 311 -18.68 -14.37 12.07
N GLY A 312 -18.04 -13.79 11.04
CA GLY A 312 -18.40 -14.06 9.65
C GLY A 312 -17.21 -14.16 8.70
N PRO A 313 -17.43 -14.65 7.46
CA PRO A 313 -16.38 -14.68 6.46
C PRO A 313 -16.03 -13.26 6.00
N MET A 314 -14.77 -13.06 5.62
CA MET A 314 -14.36 -11.85 4.90
C MET A 314 -15.11 -11.79 3.57
N ARG A 315 -15.51 -10.58 3.17
CA ARG A 315 -16.05 -10.32 1.83
C ARG A 315 -15.45 -9.05 1.26
N HIS A 316 -15.06 -9.12 -0.01
CA HIS A 316 -14.86 -7.91 -0.81
C HIS A 316 -16.19 -7.18 -0.99
N THR A 317 -16.14 -5.85 -1.03
CA THR A 317 -17.36 -5.05 -1.03
C THR A 317 -17.21 -3.78 -1.85
N ASP A 318 -18.33 -3.33 -2.39
CA ASP A 318 -18.46 -2.01 -2.98
C ASP A 318 -19.05 -1.06 -1.93
N PHE A 319 -18.22 -0.25 -1.26
CA PHE A 319 -18.73 0.76 -0.32
C PHE A 319 -19.35 1.97 -1.04
N ARG A 320 -19.15 2.08 -2.35
CA ARG A 320 -19.81 3.06 -3.20
C ARG A 320 -20.04 2.51 -4.61
N PRO A 321 -20.98 3.12 -5.38
CA PRO A 321 -21.12 2.83 -6.79
C PRO A 321 -19.84 3.08 -7.59
N ALA A 322 -19.72 2.38 -8.72
CA ALA A 322 -18.69 2.62 -9.72
C ALA A 322 -18.77 4.06 -10.23
N ALA A 323 -17.66 4.81 -10.19
CA ALA A 323 -17.55 6.04 -10.94
C ALA A 323 -17.26 5.75 -12.42
N VAL A 324 -17.49 6.74 -13.27
CA VAL A 324 -17.11 6.67 -14.69
C VAL A 324 -15.61 6.40 -14.78
N GLY A 325 -15.25 5.35 -15.52
CA GLY A 325 -13.87 4.94 -15.68
C GLY A 325 -13.30 4.09 -14.53
N GLU A 326 -14.13 3.45 -13.73
CA GLU A 326 -13.68 2.44 -12.76
C GLU A 326 -14.11 1.02 -13.12
N ASN A 327 -14.96 0.86 -14.15
CA ASN A 327 -15.35 -0.45 -14.63
C ASN A 327 -14.21 -1.08 -15.45
N MET A 328 -13.67 -2.19 -14.96
CA MET A 328 -12.54 -2.89 -15.60
C MET A 328 -12.94 -3.58 -16.91
N ASP A 329 -14.23 -3.93 -17.06
CA ASP A 329 -14.77 -4.55 -18.28
C ASP A 329 -15.21 -3.52 -19.32
N GLU A 330 -15.10 -2.22 -19.02
CA GLU A 330 -15.40 -1.16 -19.97
C GLU A 330 -14.48 -1.27 -21.19
N GLN A 331 -15.08 -1.39 -22.37
CA GLN A 331 -14.35 -1.33 -23.63
C GLN A 331 -13.84 0.11 -23.83
N VAL A 332 -12.52 0.27 -23.90
CA VAL A 332 -11.86 1.58 -24.08
C VAL A 332 -11.45 1.84 -25.52
N ALA A 333 -11.31 0.79 -26.34
CA ALA A 333 -10.99 0.89 -27.76
C ALA A 333 -11.37 -0.40 -28.52
N SER A 334 -11.24 -0.36 -29.84
CA SER A 334 -11.30 -1.55 -30.71
C SER A 334 -10.15 -1.51 -31.71
N MET A 335 -9.28 -2.51 -31.67
CA MET A 335 -8.10 -2.58 -32.53
C MET A 335 -8.46 -3.25 -33.86
N VAL A 336 -8.22 -2.54 -34.97
CA VAL A 336 -8.40 -3.07 -36.33
C VAL A 336 -7.33 -4.12 -36.64
N ASP A 337 -6.10 -3.90 -36.16
CA ASP A 337 -4.94 -4.79 -36.28
C ASP A 337 -4.26 -4.93 -34.92
N SER A 338 -3.41 -5.95 -34.76
CA SER A 338 -2.59 -6.07 -33.55
C SER A 338 -1.61 -4.90 -33.39
N LEU A 339 -1.36 -4.50 -32.15
CA LEU A 339 -0.37 -3.47 -31.81
C LEU A 339 0.78 -4.08 -31.04
N ASP A 340 1.98 -4.00 -31.62
CA ASP A 340 3.20 -4.42 -30.95
C ASP A 340 3.58 -3.44 -29.83
N ARG A 341 4.32 -3.96 -28.86
CA ARG A 341 4.81 -3.21 -27.69
C ARG A 341 5.55 -1.94 -28.09
N GLU A 342 6.44 -2.02 -29.08
CA GLU A 342 7.28 -0.91 -29.55
C GLU A 342 6.46 0.21 -30.22
N VAL A 343 5.31 -0.13 -30.81
CA VAL A 343 4.36 0.86 -31.36
C VAL A 343 3.68 1.62 -30.23
N ILE A 344 3.27 0.90 -29.18
CA ILE A 344 2.69 1.50 -27.97
C ILE A 344 3.73 2.42 -27.31
N GLU A 345 4.95 1.94 -27.06
CA GLU A 345 6.01 2.72 -26.39
C GLU A 345 6.32 4.04 -27.11
N ARG A 346 6.48 4.00 -28.44
CA ARG A 346 6.70 5.22 -29.23
C ARG A 346 5.51 6.16 -29.17
N GLY A 347 4.30 5.64 -29.37
CA GLY A 347 3.07 6.44 -29.31
C GLY A 347 2.84 7.11 -27.96
N LEU A 348 3.11 6.40 -26.87
CA LEU A 348 3.03 6.93 -25.51
C LEU A 348 4.14 7.94 -25.23
N SER A 349 5.37 7.69 -25.66
CA SER A 349 6.48 8.62 -25.48
C SER A 349 6.21 9.94 -26.21
N ASP A 350 5.68 9.88 -27.44
CA ASP A 350 5.28 11.07 -28.21
C ASP A 350 4.14 11.83 -27.53
N LEU A 351 3.11 11.13 -27.03
CA LEU A 351 2.00 11.76 -26.31
C LEU A 351 2.48 12.39 -25.00
N LEU A 352 3.34 11.69 -24.24
CA LEU A 352 3.95 12.19 -23.01
C LEU A 352 4.77 13.45 -23.26
N LYS A 353 5.58 13.44 -24.32
CA LYS A 353 6.38 14.59 -24.76
C LYS A 353 5.49 15.80 -25.08
N ARG A 354 4.41 15.59 -25.86
CA ARG A 354 3.45 16.67 -26.18
C ARG A 354 2.75 17.23 -24.95
N LYS A 355 2.36 16.38 -23.99
CA LYS A 355 1.66 16.80 -22.77
C LYS A 355 2.54 17.59 -21.82
N THR A 356 3.79 17.20 -21.68
CA THR A 356 4.72 17.78 -20.70
C THR A 356 5.57 18.91 -21.29
N GLY A 357 5.70 18.95 -22.62
CA GLY A 357 6.67 19.81 -23.30
C GLY A 357 8.12 19.41 -23.02
N ALA A 358 8.35 18.16 -22.58
CA ALA A 358 9.69 17.65 -22.28
C ALA A 358 10.54 17.52 -23.56
N ASP A 359 11.86 17.56 -23.40
CA ASP A 359 12.82 17.36 -24.48
C ASP A 359 12.94 15.88 -24.85
N LEU A 360 12.94 15.04 -23.82
CA LEU A 360 12.93 13.58 -23.90
C LEU A 360 11.73 13.04 -23.14
N ALA A 361 11.17 11.93 -23.64
CA ALA A 361 10.07 11.24 -22.98
C ALA A 361 10.29 9.73 -23.09
N PHE A 362 10.15 9.03 -21.97
CA PHE A 362 10.24 7.58 -21.87
C PHE A 362 8.91 7.03 -21.38
N ALA A 363 8.24 6.28 -22.25
CA ALA A 363 7.12 5.44 -21.87
C ALA A 363 7.47 3.98 -22.15
N GLY A 364 7.37 3.12 -21.15
CA GLY A 364 7.58 1.68 -21.30
C GLY A 364 6.26 0.92 -21.34
N ALA A 365 6.19 -0.15 -22.12
CA ALA A 365 5.08 -1.10 -22.16
C ALA A 365 5.63 -2.51 -21.94
N GLY A 366 4.88 -3.37 -21.24
CA GLY A 366 5.23 -4.77 -21.03
C GLY A 366 4.75 -5.69 -22.16
N LYS A 367 3.66 -5.31 -22.84
CA LYS A 367 3.05 -6.11 -23.91
C LYS A 367 2.24 -5.26 -24.90
N GLY A 368 1.91 -5.86 -26.03
CA GLY A 368 1.03 -5.31 -27.07
C GLY A 368 -0.47 -5.61 -26.86
N PHE A 369 -1.28 -5.28 -27.87
CA PHE A 369 -2.69 -5.68 -27.99
C PHE A 369 -2.91 -6.58 -29.19
N SER A 370 -3.79 -7.57 -29.04
CA SER A 370 -4.34 -8.32 -30.17
C SER A 370 -5.42 -7.51 -30.89
N GLN A 371 -5.78 -7.93 -32.10
CA GLN A 371 -6.96 -7.41 -32.81
C GLN A 371 -8.24 -7.63 -31.99
N GLY A 372 -9.18 -6.69 -32.04
CA GLY A 372 -10.48 -6.79 -31.39
C GLY A 372 -10.72 -5.78 -30.26
N PRO A 373 -11.74 -6.00 -29.42
CA PRO A 373 -12.08 -5.09 -28.33
C PRO A 373 -10.97 -5.06 -27.28
N VAL A 374 -10.66 -3.86 -26.79
CA VAL A 374 -9.71 -3.65 -25.69
C VAL A 374 -10.48 -3.13 -24.48
N THR A 375 -10.42 -3.86 -23.39
CA THR A 375 -11.02 -3.44 -22.11
C THR A 375 -10.07 -2.55 -21.31
N ARG A 376 -10.59 -1.88 -20.28
CA ARG A 376 -9.78 -1.18 -19.30
C ARG A 376 -8.81 -2.14 -18.60
N GLU A 377 -9.24 -3.35 -18.27
CA GLU A 377 -8.36 -4.37 -17.69
C GLU A 377 -7.19 -4.72 -18.62
N ASP A 378 -7.45 -4.85 -19.92
CA ASP A 378 -6.40 -5.11 -20.92
C ASP A 378 -5.37 -3.98 -20.94
N ALA A 379 -5.82 -2.72 -20.86
CA ALA A 379 -4.95 -1.55 -20.78
C ALA A 379 -4.08 -1.54 -19.50
N TRP A 380 -4.63 -1.95 -18.35
CA TRP A 380 -3.85 -2.12 -17.13
C TRP A 380 -2.79 -3.22 -17.26
N LYS A 381 -3.14 -4.33 -17.92
CA LYS A 381 -2.23 -5.46 -18.13
C LYS A 381 -1.08 -5.14 -19.10
N VAL A 382 -1.14 -4.03 -19.86
CA VAL A 382 -0.04 -3.59 -20.73
C VAL A 382 1.22 -3.30 -19.91
N PHE A 383 1.09 -2.83 -18.68
CA PHE A 383 2.24 -2.46 -17.86
C PHE A 383 2.50 -3.50 -16.76
N ASN A 384 3.78 -3.81 -16.53
CA ASN A 384 4.20 -4.67 -15.41
C ASN A 384 3.99 -4.00 -14.04
N LYS A 385 4.04 -2.67 -14.02
CA LYS A 385 3.82 -1.79 -12.86
C LYS A 385 3.10 -0.55 -13.40
N ASN A 386 2.09 -0.03 -12.70
CA ASN A 386 1.28 1.10 -13.18
C ASN A 386 1.75 2.41 -12.59
N LYS A 387 2.93 2.85 -13.03
CA LYS A 387 3.66 3.99 -12.44
C LYS A 387 3.07 5.33 -12.86
N ASN A 388 3.35 6.34 -12.06
CA ASN A 388 3.23 7.74 -12.45
C ASN A 388 4.42 8.17 -13.31
N TYR A 389 4.19 9.16 -14.18
CA TYR A 389 5.23 9.89 -14.88
C TYR A 389 5.63 11.14 -14.11
N ARG A 390 6.91 11.50 -14.20
CA ARG A 390 7.52 12.69 -13.63
C ARG A 390 8.38 13.37 -14.68
N VAL A 391 8.57 14.67 -14.55
CA VAL A 391 9.53 15.43 -15.37
C VAL A 391 10.70 15.82 -14.49
N VAL A 392 11.91 15.41 -14.88
CA VAL A 392 13.16 15.79 -14.23
C VAL A 392 13.83 16.87 -15.06
N ARG A 393 14.32 17.92 -14.39
CA ARG A 393 15.13 18.99 -14.99
C ARG A 393 16.60 18.66 -14.78
N VAL A 394 17.27 18.25 -15.85
CA VAL A 394 18.69 17.88 -15.84
C VAL A 394 19.51 19.04 -16.41
N PRO A 395 20.46 19.62 -15.66
CA PRO A 395 21.36 20.64 -16.19
C PRO A 395 22.08 20.15 -17.45
N ALA A 396 22.28 21.03 -18.43
CA ALA A 396 22.95 20.68 -19.68
C ALA A 396 24.34 20.03 -19.44
N ALA A 397 25.06 20.43 -18.38
CA ALA A 397 26.34 19.86 -18.01
C ALA A 397 26.29 18.39 -17.54
N GLN A 398 25.11 17.86 -17.20
CA GLN A 398 24.91 16.49 -16.71
C GLN A 398 24.17 15.59 -17.71
N ILE A 399 23.70 16.14 -18.84
CA ILE A 399 22.85 15.39 -19.77
C ILE A 399 23.58 14.22 -20.43
N ASP A 400 24.89 14.37 -20.73
CA ASP A 400 25.69 13.32 -21.36
C ASP A 400 25.75 12.06 -20.51
N THR A 401 25.71 12.18 -19.18
CA THR A 401 25.62 11.04 -18.27
C THR A 401 24.33 10.27 -18.49
N VAL A 402 23.19 10.98 -18.64
CA VAL A 402 21.89 10.36 -18.90
C VAL A 402 21.85 9.72 -20.28
N LEU A 403 22.30 10.44 -21.32
CA LEU A 403 22.31 9.94 -22.70
C LEU A 403 23.18 8.69 -22.84
N THR A 404 24.38 8.70 -22.24
CA THR A 404 25.27 7.53 -22.24
C THR A 404 24.65 6.36 -21.51
N ARG A 405 24.05 6.59 -20.33
CA ARG A 405 23.47 5.53 -19.50
C ARG A 405 22.30 4.81 -20.18
N TYR A 406 21.54 5.52 -20.99
CA TYR A 406 20.37 5.00 -21.72
C TYR A 406 20.62 4.79 -23.22
N GLU A 407 21.88 4.87 -23.67
CA GLU A 407 22.30 4.64 -25.06
C GLU A 407 21.54 5.51 -26.08
N LEU A 408 21.36 6.79 -25.74
CA LEU A 408 20.62 7.76 -26.56
C LEU A 408 21.55 8.62 -27.41
N PRO A 409 21.09 9.07 -28.59
CA PRO A 409 21.88 9.99 -29.40
C PRO A 409 22.04 11.35 -28.69
N PRO A 410 23.11 12.11 -29.00
CA PRO A 410 23.28 13.48 -28.54
C PRO A 410 22.04 14.34 -28.87
N LEU A 411 21.65 15.20 -27.94
CA LEU A 411 20.59 16.17 -28.17
C LEU A 411 21.07 17.27 -29.11
N THR A 412 20.17 17.75 -29.96
CA THR A 412 20.42 18.90 -30.83
C THR A 412 19.87 20.18 -30.19
N GLY A 413 20.73 21.19 -30.02
CA GLY A 413 20.38 22.52 -29.54
C GLY A 413 20.76 22.79 -28.08
N ASP A 414 20.88 24.09 -27.76
CA ASP A 414 21.26 24.57 -26.43
C ASP A 414 20.01 24.73 -25.56
N ARG A 415 19.63 23.68 -24.82
CA ARG A 415 18.58 23.76 -23.80
C ARG A 415 19.19 23.52 -22.43
N ASP A 416 18.91 24.42 -21.49
CA ASP A 416 19.32 24.29 -20.09
C ASP A 416 18.22 24.87 -19.19
N PRO A 417 17.59 24.06 -18.30
CA PRO A 417 17.79 22.61 -18.16
C PRO A 417 17.15 21.80 -19.31
N VAL A 418 17.65 20.59 -19.52
CA VAL A 418 16.99 19.56 -20.34
C VAL A 418 15.90 18.88 -19.51
N ARG A 419 14.68 18.86 -20.03
CA ARG A 419 13.49 18.30 -19.37
C ARG A 419 13.25 16.87 -19.84
N ILE A 420 13.21 15.93 -18.91
CA ILE A 420 13.04 14.50 -19.19
C ILE A 420 11.77 13.98 -18.52
N ALA A 421 10.76 13.61 -19.31
CA ALA A 421 9.57 12.94 -18.81
C ALA A 421 9.79 11.42 -18.75
N ALA A 422 9.66 10.80 -17.59
CA ALA A 422 9.94 9.37 -17.40
C ALA A 422 9.06 8.75 -16.30
N PRO A 423 8.92 7.41 -16.22
CA PRO A 423 8.24 6.77 -15.11
C PRO A 423 8.97 7.11 -13.80
N GLN A 424 8.25 7.24 -12.69
CA GLN A 424 8.76 7.69 -11.39
C GLN A 424 10.07 7.01 -10.96
N SER A 425 10.15 5.68 -11.04
CA SER A 425 11.39 4.95 -10.72
C SER A 425 12.60 5.35 -11.58
N MET A 426 12.37 5.66 -12.86
CA MET A 426 13.42 6.12 -13.77
C MET A 426 13.80 7.57 -13.46
N ALA A 427 12.83 8.42 -13.15
CA ALA A 427 13.09 9.79 -12.69
C ALA A 427 13.96 9.81 -11.42
N THR A 428 13.61 9.01 -10.41
CA THR A 428 14.40 8.88 -9.17
C THR A 428 15.78 8.28 -9.44
N THR A 429 15.89 7.34 -10.37
CA THR A 429 17.20 6.79 -10.79
C THR A 429 18.07 7.86 -11.47
N ILE A 430 17.49 8.66 -12.38
CA ILE A 430 18.18 9.79 -13.03
C ILE A 430 18.71 10.75 -11.97
N ILE A 431 17.87 11.16 -11.02
CA ILE A 431 18.27 12.03 -9.91
C ILE A 431 19.48 11.45 -9.15
N GLY A 432 19.38 10.19 -8.73
CA GLY A 432 20.43 9.51 -7.98
C GLY A 432 21.79 9.47 -8.69
N PHE A 433 21.86 8.96 -9.92
CA PHE A 433 23.15 8.81 -10.60
C PHE A 433 23.72 10.13 -11.16
N THR A 434 22.89 11.17 -11.35
CA THR A 434 23.35 12.51 -11.74
C THR A 434 23.76 13.37 -10.54
N GLY A 435 23.51 12.90 -9.31
CA GLY A 435 23.77 13.67 -8.10
C GLY A 435 22.85 14.88 -7.93
N LEU A 436 21.69 14.86 -8.58
CA LEU A 436 20.64 15.86 -8.40
C LEU A 436 19.87 15.59 -7.10
N THR A 437 19.04 16.54 -6.71
CA THR A 437 18.03 16.36 -5.65
C THR A 437 16.62 16.35 -6.24
N TYR A 438 15.61 16.07 -5.42
CA TYR A 438 14.20 16.13 -5.78
C TYR A 438 13.73 17.54 -6.15
N GLU A 439 14.51 18.58 -5.86
CA GLU A 439 14.28 19.92 -6.43
C GLU A 439 14.36 19.93 -7.96
N ALA A 440 15.05 18.96 -8.57
CA ALA A 440 15.07 18.77 -10.02
C ALA A 440 13.73 18.27 -10.58
N LEU A 441 12.85 17.66 -9.76
CA LEU A 441 11.51 17.30 -10.20
C LEU A 441 10.69 18.55 -10.48
N GLU A 442 9.92 18.52 -11.55
CA GLU A 442 8.89 19.53 -11.74
C GLU A 442 7.77 19.35 -10.72
N PRO A 443 7.33 20.43 -10.06
CA PRO A 443 6.29 20.34 -9.05
C PRO A 443 4.99 19.87 -9.68
N GLN A 444 4.28 19.01 -8.96
CA GLN A 444 2.91 18.61 -9.27
C GLN A 444 2.02 19.07 -8.12
N ARG A 445 0.88 19.72 -8.42
CA ARG A 445 -0.01 20.20 -7.37
C ARG A 445 -0.83 19.04 -6.77
N ALA A 446 -1.18 19.17 -5.49
CA ALA A 446 -1.99 18.18 -4.78
C ALA A 446 -3.40 17.98 -5.38
N ASP A 447 -3.93 18.98 -6.09
CA ASP A 447 -5.22 18.92 -6.79
C ASP A 447 -5.10 18.50 -8.27
N GLU A 448 -3.90 18.18 -8.76
CA GLU A 448 -3.68 17.70 -10.13
C GLU A 448 -3.62 16.16 -10.16
N PRO A 449 -4.45 15.48 -10.97
CA PRO A 449 -4.39 14.02 -11.06
C PRO A 449 -3.01 13.56 -11.54
N GLY A 450 -2.54 12.43 -11.01
CA GLY A 450 -1.29 11.79 -11.44
C GLY A 450 -1.29 11.49 -12.95
N LEU A 451 -0.21 11.84 -13.64
CA LEU A 451 0.00 11.42 -15.03
C LEU A 451 0.39 9.92 -15.05
N ARG A 452 -0.60 9.05 -15.00
CA ARG A 452 -0.42 7.58 -14.93
C ARG A 452 -0.14 6.94 -16.29
N GLN A 453 0.64 5.86 -16.28
CA GLN A 453 0.84 4.99 -17.45
C GLN A 453 -0.47 4.55 -18.11
N VAL A 454 -1.40 3.98 -17.34
CA VAL A 454 -2.70 3.52 -17.87
C VAL A 454 -3.55 4.69 -18.36
N GLY A 455 -3.53 5.82 -17.66
CA GLY A 455 -4.24 7.04 -18.08
C GLY A 455 -3.77 7.54 -19.44
N LEU A 456 -2.44 7.63 -19.60
CA LEU A 456 -1.81 8.04 -20.86
C LEU A 456 -2.13 7.06 -22.00
N LEU A 457 -2.15 5.75 -21.71
CA LEU A 457 -2.51 4.73 -22.69
C LEU A 457 -3.97 4.82 -23.13
N MET A 458 -4.90 4.97 -22.20
CA MET A 458 -6.31 5.14 -22.53
C MET A 458 -6.55 6.41 -23.36
N GLU A 459 -5.83 7.49 -23.08
CA GLU A 459 -5.90 8.71 -23.91
C GLU A 459 -5.32 8.48 -25.31
N TRP A 460 -4.17 7.83 -25.42
CA TRP A 460 -3.56 7.51 -26.70
C TRP A 460 -4.47 6.62 -27.57
N LEU A 461 -5.09 5.61 -26.95
CA LEU A 461 -6.03 4.71 -27.63
C LEU A 461 -7.29 5.44 -28.13
N LYS A 462 -7.78 6.47 -27.42
CA LYS A 462 -8.92 7.28 -27.87
C LYS A 462 -8.60 8.17 -29.08
N GLY A 463 -7.34 8.53 -29.25
CA GLY A 463 -6.87 9.35 -30.38
C GLY A 463 -6.50 8.55 -31.62
N ARG A 464 -6.65 7.22 -31.59
CA ARG A 464 -6.36 6.28 -32.66
C ARG A 464 -7.65 5.71 -33.20
#